data_AF-A0A9P1D8T7-F1
#
_entry.id   AF-A0A9P1D8T7-F1
#
_cell.length_a   1.000
_cell.length_b   1.000
_cell.length_c   1.000
_cell.angle_alpha   90.00
_cell.angle_beta   90.00
_cell.angle_gamma   90.00
#
_symmetry.space_group_name_H-M   'P 1'
#
loop_
_entity.id
_entity.type
_entity.pdbx_description
1 polymer ?
#
loop_
_entity_poly.entity_id
_entity_poly.type
_entity_poly.pdbx_seq_one_letter_code
_entity_poly.pdbx_strand_id
1 'polypeptide(L)'
;MEDAARRNKGRLRLNANKLNTFNYGRFRSAWWKVSRITPETFDYIADTGDVLLFKSQGTFPQLIRAASRAAAMNGRYDHVGLILKLEGGATAILEATGNEGVGLCTWSNFLANNWQKLYPELALRRVRCNRNAETLGVLQEWVGNVIGKPYNISVGKLNHRGSTGGDQEDFFCSQLVAEALKVMGVIPRGQRDSAEFWPDSFSAKSPPIECTPDCSFDPEDLTIDFDLSKGTTDAKASAGQQRDATVSLW
;
A
#
# COMPACT_ATOMS: atom_id res chain seq x y z
N MET A 1 31.78 -20.60 -68.39
CA MET A 1 31.70 -19.13 -68.27
C MET A 1 30.24 -18.78 -68.21
N GLU A 2 29.88 -17.98 -67.21
CA GLU A 2 28.73 -17.06 -67.22
C GLU A 2 27.29 -17.59 -67.37
N ASP A 3 26.57 -17.38 -66.26
CA ASP A 3 25.40 -16.52 -66.18
C ASP A 3 23.99 -16.96 -66.60
N ALA A 4 23.07 -16.34 -65.86
CA ALA A 4 21.63 -16.18 -66.06
C ALA A 4 20.75 -17.39 -65.65
N ALA A 5 20.34 -17.47 -64.38
CA ALA A 5 19.22 -16.73 -63.79
C ALA A 5 17.82 -17.29 -64.16
N ARG A 6 17.19 -17.92 -63.18
CA ARG A 6 16.02 -17.42 -62.43
C ARG A 6 14.67 -17.59 -63.14
N ARG A 7 13.85 -18.49 -62.59
CA ARG A 7 12.47 -18.20 -62.12
C ARG A 7 11.91 -19.45 -61.45
N ASN A 8 11.99 -19.52 -60.12
CA ASN A 8 11.00 -20.29 -59.36
C ASN A 8 10.60 -19.52 -58.10
N LYS A 9 9.30 -19.18 -58.13
CA LYS A 9 8.36 -18.77 -57.08
C LYS A 9 8.94 -18.36 -55.73
N GLY A 10 8.79 -17.07 -55.44
CA GLY A 10 8.98 -16.49 -54.13
C GLY A 10 8.15 -17.19 -53.06
N ARG A 11 8.82 -17.97 -52.22
CA ARG A 11 8.36 -18.32 -50.89
C ARG A 11 8.86 -17.20 -49.98
N LEU A 12 7.95 -16.30 -49.59
CA LEU A 12 8.19 -15.29 -48.57
C LEU A 12 8.75 -15.98 -47.32
N ARG A 13 10.06 -15.81 -47.10
CA ARG A 13 10.72 -16.12 -45.83
C ARG A 13 10.20 -15.09 -44.82
N LEU A 14 9.30 -15.53 -43.94
CA LEU A 14 8.90 -14.73 -42.78
C LEU A 14 10.15 -14.48 -41.94
N ASN A 15 10.45 -13.19 -41.82
CA ASN A 15 11.65 -12.65 -41.19
C ASN A 15 11.55 -12.87 -39.67
N ALA A 16 12.57 -13.50 -39.08
CA ALA A 16 12.64 -13.89 -37.66
C ALA A 16 12.82 -12.71 -36.67
N ASN A 17 12.50 -11.48 -37.09
CA ASN A 17 12.52 -10.26 -36.26
C ASN A 17 11.11 -9.69 -36.00
N LYS A 18 10.07 -10.53 -36.11
CA LYS A 18 8.67 -10.18 -35.82
C LYS A 18 8.06 -11.03 -34.69
N LEU A 19 8.91 -11.53 -33.78
CA LEU A 19 8.53 -12.41 -32.66
C LEU A 19 8.76 -11.78 -31.27
N ASN A 20 8.98 -10.46 -31.17
CA ASN A 20 9.16 -9.78 -29.88
C ASN A 20 8.11 -8.69 -29.59
N THR A 21 6.89 -8.81 -30.14
CA THR A 21 5.85 -7.78 -29.97
C THR A 21 4.45 -8.29 -29.67
N PHE A 22 4.31 -9.53 -29.20
CA PHE A 22 3.02 -10.06 -28.78
C PHE A 22 3.19 -10.94 -27.54
N ASN A 23 3.24 -10.31 -26.37
CA ASN A 23 2.73 -10.85 -25.11
C ASN A 23 2.61 -9.75 -24.03
N TYR A 24 2.16 -8.55 -24.41
CA TYR A 24 1.35 -7.73 -23.51
C TYR A 24 -0.07 -8.32 -23.49
N GLY A 25 -0.15 -9.54 -22.94
CA GLY A 25 -1.39 -10.23 -22.66
C GLY A 25 -2.11 -9.45 -21.57
N ARG A 26 -2.97 -8.53 -22.01
CA ARG A 26 -4.14 -8.00 -21.34
C ARG A 26 -4.64 -8.92 -20.22
N PHE A 27 -4.10 -8.75 -19.01
CA PHE A 27 -4.78 -9.23 -17.81
C PHE A 27 -6.02 -8.34 -17.64
N ARG A 28 -7.11 -8.76 -18.28
CA ARG A 28 -8.44 -8.41 -17.78
C ARG A 28 -8.54 -9.15 -16.46
N SER A 29 -8.13 -8.51 -15.37
CA SER A 29 -8.52 -8.98 -14.04
C SER A 29 -10.05 -9.12 -14.10
N ALA A 30 -10.50 -10.36 -13.91
CA ALA A 30 -11.91 -10.63 -13.86
C ALA A 30 -12.49 -9.72 -12.76
N TRP A 31 -13.38 -8.80 -13.10
CA TRP A 31 -13.91 -7.79 -12.17
C TRP A 31 -14.59 -8.40 -10.94
N TRP A 32 -14.85 -9.71 -10.96
CA TRP A 32 -15.41 -10.52 -9.86
C TRP A 32 -14.37 -11.26 -9.00
N LYS A 33 -13.09 -11.29 -9.39
CA LYS A 33 -12.02 -11.92 -8.59
C LYS A 33 -11.42 -10.88 -7.64
N VAL A 34 -12.03 -10.75 -6.46
CA VAL A 34 -11.31 -10.16 -5.32
C VAL A 34 -10.39 -11.24 -4.78
N SER A 35 -9.08 -11.01 -4.86
CA SER A 35 -8.10 -11.90 -4.24
C SER A 35 -8.19 -11.76 -2.73
N ARG A 36 -8.78 -12.77 -2.09
CA ARG A 36 -8.98 -12.81 -0.64
C ARG A 36 -7.94 -13.71 0.03
N ILE A 37 -7.45 -13.29 1.17
CA ILE A 37 -6.52 -14.04 2.02
C ILE A 37 -7.05 -14.10 3.45
N THR A 38 -6.71 -15.17 4.19
CA THR A 38 -7.05 -15.25 5.61
C THR A 38 -6.13 -14.34 6.46
N PRO A 39 -6.48 -14.00 7.70
CA PRO A 39 -5.60 -13.27 8.61
C PRO A 39 -4.25 -13.97 8.86
N GLU A 40 -4.24 -15.31 8.90
CA GLU A 40 -3.02 -16.11 9.06
C GLU A 40 -2.18 -16.08 7.79
N THR A 41 -2.84 -16.11 6.62
CA THR A 41 -2.15 -15.97 5.33
C THR A 41 -1.52 -14.59 5.22
N PHE A 42 -2.23 -13.54 5.63
CA PHE A 42 -1.68 -12.19 5.73
C PHE A 42 -0.43 -12.17 6.62
N ASP A 43 -0.53 -12.67 7.84
CA ASP A 43 0.59 -12.67 8.81
C ASP A 43 1.80 -13.45 8.27
N TYR A 44 1.56 -14.52 7.53
CA TYR A 44 2.60 -15.31 6.89
C TYR A 44 3.27 -14.61 5.71
N ILE A 45 2.49 -14.02 4.79
CA ILE A 45 3.02 -13.50 3.52
C ILE A 45 3.52 -12.06 3.62
N ALA A 46 2.95 -11.24 4.49
CA ALA A 46 3.30 -9.82 4.58
C ALA A 46 4.78 -9.66 4.94
N ASP A 47 5.43 -8.62 4.45
CA ASP A 47 6.85 -8.38 4.67
C ASP A 47 7.14 -6.89 4.87
N THR A 48 8.30 -6.56 5.44
CA THR A 48 8.71 -5.17 5.70
C THR A 48 8.60 -4.33 4.43
N GLY A 49 7.94 -3.18 4.51
CA GLY A 49 7.73 -2.28 3.38
C GLY A 49 6.51 -2.60 2.51
N ASP A 50 5.79 -3.69 2.77
CA ASP A 50 4.44 -3.84 2.20
C ASP A 50 3.48 -2.81 2.81
N VAL A 51 2.36 -2.55 2.13
CA VAL A 51 1.39 -1.53 2.54
C VAL A 51 0.08 -2.18 2.96
N LEU A 52 -0.44 -1.80 4.12
CA LEU A 52 -1.76 -2.22 4.60
C LEU A 52 -2.76 -1.08 4.38
N LEU A 53 -3.83 -1.37 3.66
CA LEU A 53 -4.88 -0.43 3.28
C LEU A 53 -6.10 -0.67 4.15
N PHE A 54 -6.69 0.42 4.64
CA PHE A 54 -7.82 0.39 5.57
C PHE A 54 -9.00 1.13 4.98
N LYS A 55 -10.19 0.53 5.11
CA LYS A 55 -11.45 1.20 4.86
C LYS A 55 -12.21 1.29 6.17
N SER A 56 -12.38 2.51 6.68
CA SER A 56 -13.07 2.79 7.94
C SER A 56 -14.57 3.06 7.72
N GLN A 57 -15.37 2.91 8.78
CA GLN A 57 -16.77 3.35 8.82
C GLN A 57 -16.87 4.82 9.24
N GLY A 58 -17.92 5.51 8.80
CA GLY A 58 -18.19 6.90 9.20
C GLY A 58 -18.37 7.85 8.01
N THR A 59 -18.88 9.05 8.28
CA THR A 59 -19.17 10.11 7.30
C THR A 59 -17.91 10.82 6.79
N PHE A 60 -16.90 11.02 7.63
CA PHE A 60 -15.63 11.65 7.23
C PHE A 60 -14.71 10.69 6.43
N PRO A 61 -14.59 9.39 6.76
CA PRO A 61 -13.91 8.43 5.88
C PRO A 61 -14.55 8.37 4.48
N GLN A 62 -15.87 8.55 4.39
CA GLN A 62 -16.56 8.69 3.11
C GLN A 62 -16.13 9.97 2.37
N LEU A 63 -15.94 11.08 3.09
CA LEU A 63 -15.47 12.34 2.50
C LEU A 63 -14.04 12.23 1.98
N ILE A 64 -13.10 11.62 2.71
CA ILE A 64 -11.72 11.39 2.23
C ILE A 64 -11.73 10.59 0.93
N ARG A 65 -12.48 9.49 0.91
CA ARG A 65 -12.64 8.64 -0.28
C ARG A 65 -13.21 9.44 -1.45
N ALA A 66 -14.14 10.37 -1.18
CA ALA A 66 -14.75 11.27 -2.16
C ALA A 66 -13.93 12.55 -2.49
N ALA A 67 -12.89 12.89 -1.73
CA ALA A 67 -12.04 14.07 -1.96
C ALA A 67 -10.69 13.71 -2.57
N SER A 68 -10.21 12.47 -2.34
CA SER A 68 -9.04 11.94 -3.02
C SER A 68 -9.24 12.05 -4.54
N ARG A 69 -8.17 12.16 -5.34
CA ARG A 69 -8.29 12.07 -6.82
C ARG A 69 -8.93 10.74 -7.27
N ALA A 70 -9.05 9.78 -6.37
CA ALA A 70 -9.80 8.54 -6.55
C ALA A 70 -11.33 8.70 -6.37
N ALA A 71 -11.87 9.86 -6.02
CA ALA A 71 -13.31 10.15 -6.07
C ALA A 71 -13.90 9.89 -7.47
N ALA A 72 -13.12 10.18 -8.52
CA ALA A 72 -13.46 9.86 -9.90
C ALA A 72 -13.37 8.34 -10.22
N MET A 73 -12.73 7.55 -9.35
CA MET A 73 -12.47 6.11 -9.48
C MET A 73 -13.02 5.27 -8.30
N ASN A 74 -13.88 5.86 -7.48
CA ASN A 74 -14.47 5.27 -6.26
C ASN A 74 -13.43 4.86 -5.19
N GLY A 75 -12.71 5.86 -4.65
CA GLY A 75 -11.69 5.70 -3.60
C GLY A 75 -12.12 4.70 -2.54
N ARG A 76 -11.33 3.64 -2.36
CA ARG A 76 -11.72 2.45 -1.59
C ARG A 76 -11.22 2.51 -0.16
N TYR A 77 -10.07 3.14 0.05
CA TYR A 77 -9.38 3.19 1.34
C TYR A 77 -9.16 4.64 1.81
N ASP A 78 -9.21 4.82 3.12
CA ASP A 78 -9.13 6.11 3.81
C ASP A 78 -8.00 6.17 4.83
N HIS A 79 -7.37 5.03 5.14
CA HIS A 79 -6.19 4.97 5.98
C HIS A 79 -5.18 3.95 5.45
N VAL A 80 -3.92 4.12 5.84
CA VAL A 80 -2.81 3.30 5.35
C VAL A 80 -1.72 3.14 6.40
N GLY A 81 -1.13 1.95 6.48
CA GLY A 81 -0.01 1.63 7.33
C GLY A 81 1.10 0.93 6.57
N LEU A 82 2.33 1.04 7.06
CA LEU A 82 3.47 0.28 6.55
C LEU A 82 3.63 -1.00 7.36
N ILE A 83 3.81 -2.13 6.69
CA ILE A 83 4.15 -3.39 7.35
C ILE A 83 5.62 -3.39 7.74
N LEU A 84 5.90 -3.86 8.95
CA LEU A 84 7.23 -4.18 9.45
C LEU A 84 7.26 -5.62 9.97
N LYS A 85 8.29 -6.37 9.61
CA LYS A 85 8.66 -7.62 10.28
C LYS A 85 9.68 -7.33 11.36
N LEU A 86 9.27 -7.53 12.61
CA LEU A 86 10.11 -7.34 13.78
C LEU A 86 11.01 -8.55 14.02
N GLU A 87 11.94 -8.42 14.97
CA GLU A 87 12.73 -9.54 15.46
C GLU A 87 11.80 -10.68 15.93
N GLY A 88 12.18 -11.93 15.61
CA GLY A 88 11.35 -13.10 15.86
C GLY A 88 10.21 -13.31 14.84
N GLY A 89 10.11 -12.47 13.80
CA GLY A 89 9.17 -12.64 12.69
C GLY A 89 7.76 -12.07 12.92
N ALA A 90 7.54 -11.39 14.04
CA ALA A 90 6.25 -10.77 14.36
C ALA A 90 5.92 -9.66 13.35
N THR A 91 4.68 -9.65 12.86
CA THR A 91 4.17 -8.58 12.00
C THR A 91 3.73 -7.39 12.83
N ALA A 92 4.16 -6.19 12.44
CA ALA A 92 3.70 -4.94 13.00
C ALA A 92 3.27 -3.96 11.91
N ILE A 93 2.37 -3.06 12.29
CA ILE A 93 1.85 -1.97 11.48
C ILE A 93 2.47 -0.70 12.05
N LEU A 94 3.28 -0.02 11.24
CA LEU A 94 3.66 1.37 11.49
C LEU A 94 2.59 2.27 10.88
N GLU A 95 1.93 3.03 11.73
CA GLU A 95 0.86 3.91 11.33
C GLU A 95 0.85 5.19 12.16
N ALA A 96 0.19 6.21 11.62
CA ALA A 96 -0.14 7.40 12.38
C ALA A 96 -1.64 7.40 12.66
N THR A 97 -2.00 7.62 13.91
CA THR A 97 -3.41 7.73 14.33
C THR A 97 -3.62 9.08 15.02
N GLY A 98 -4.83 9.65 14.89
CA GLY A 98 -5.12 11.02 15.35
C GLY A 98 -4.83 11.26 16.84
N ASN A 99 -5.11 10.26 17.69
CA ASN A 99 -4.97 10.39 19.14
C ASN A 99 -3.57 10.02 19.67
N GLU A 100 -2.81 9.19 18.96
CA GLU A 100 -1.56 8.61 19.48
C GLU A 100 -0.31 9.08 18.71
N GLY A 101 -0.48 9.74 17.56
CA GLY A 101 0.63 10.07 16.68
C GLY A 101 1.17 8.84 15.96
N VAL A 102 2.47 8.84 15.65
CA VAL A 102 3.13 7.71 14.98
C VAL A 102 3.45 6.60 15.97
N GLY A 103 2.90 5.41 15.71
CA GLY A 103 3.06 4.26 16.59
C GLY A 103 3.27 2.94 15.84
N LEU A 104 3.67 1.92 16.61
CA LEU A 104 3.73 0.53 16.15
C LEU A 104 2.63 -0.27 16.83
N CYS A 105 1.89 -1.03 16.03
CA CYS A 105 0.91 -1.99 16.51
C CYS A 105 1.24 -3.37 15.95
N THR A 106 1.54 -4.33 16.82
CA THR A 106 1.70 -5.71 16.36
C THR A 106 0.37 -6.26 15.85
N TRP A 107 0.41 -7.08 14.81
CA TRP A 107 -0.77 -7.74 14.27
C TRP A 107 -1.51 -8.56 15.34
N SER A 108 -0.77 -9.22 16.23
CA SER A 108 -1.34 -9.92 17.38
C SER A 108 -2.13 -8.99 18.31
N ASN A 109 -1.60 -7.81 18.63
CA ASN A 109 -2.31 -6.83 19.46
C ASN A 109 -3.52 -6.25 18.71
N PHE A 110 -3.40 -6.03 17.40
CA PHE A 110 -4.51 -5.57 16.56
C PHE A 110 -5.71 -6.52 16.64
N LEU A 111 -5.46 -7.82 16.53
CA LEU A 111 -6.49 -8.85 16.63
C LEU A 111 -7.02 -9.02 18.06
N ALA A 112 -6.13 -9.05 19.06
CA ALA A 112 -6.51 -9.25 20.46
C ALA A 112 -7.43 -8.15 20.98
N ASN A 113 -7.28 -6.93 20.48
CA ASN A 113 -8.14 -5.79 20.83
C ASN A 113 -9.37 -5.65 19.92
N ASN A 114 -9.62 -6.62 19.01
CA ASN A 114 -10.72 -6.59 18.06
C ASN A 114 -10.72 -5.37 17.11
N TRP A 115 -9.56 -4.73 16.87
CA TRP A 115 -9.49 -3.52 16.05
C TRP A 115 -9.83 -3.78 14.58
N GLN A 116 -9.70 -5.01 14.10
CA GLN A 116 -10.19 -5.41 12.78
C GLN A 116 -11.68 -5.14 12.58
N LYS A 117 -12.50 -5.18 13.66
CA LYS A 117 -13.95 -4.97 13.57
C LYS A 117 -14.31 -3.51 13.26
N LEU A 118 -13.36 -2.60 13.42
CA LEU A 118 -13.53 -1.18 13.12
C LEU A 118 -13.49 -0.88 11.62
N TYR A 119 -12.93 -1.81 10.84
CA TYR A 119 -12.70 -1.65 9.41
C TYR A 119 -13.53 -2.67 8.62
N PRO A 120 -14.56 -2.25 7.87
CA PRO A 120 -15.28 -3.14 6.93
C PRO A 120 -14.36 -3.77 5.89
N GLU A 121 -13.19 -3.20 5.65
CA GLU A 121 -12.23 -3.78 4.74
C GLU A 121 -10.79 -3.47 5.14
N LEU A 122 -9.94 -4.50 5.07
CA LEU A 122 -8.49 -4.40 5.10
C LEU A 122 -7.92 -5.09 3.87
N ALA A 123 -6.86 -4.53 3.28
CA ALA A 123 -6.18 -5.18 2.18
C ALA A 123 -4.67 -4.98 2.22
N LEU A 124 -3.94 -6.05 1.90
CA LEU A 124 -2.49 -6.00 1.73
C LEU A 124 -2.14 -5.65 0.28
N ARG A 125 -1.32 -4.62 0.13
CA ARG A 125 -0.68 -4.23 -1.13
C ARG A 125 0.80 -4.60 -1.04
N ARG A 126 1.19 -5.64 -1.78
CA ARG A 126 2.59 -6.12 -1.80
C ARG A 126 3.50 -5.17 -2.56
N VAL A 127 4.68 -4.94 -2.00
CA VAL A 127 5.76 -4.15 -2.60
C VAL A 127 6.94 -5.08 -2.90
N ARG A 128 7.31 -5.14 -4.18
CA ARG A 128 8.51 -5.82 -4.67
C ARG A 128 9.66 -4.82 -4.63
N CYS A 129 10.66 -5.13 -3.82
CA CYS A 129 11.87 -4.34 -3.67
C CYS A 129 12.97 -5.19 -3.04
N ASN A 130 14.22 -4.74 -3.12
CA ASN A 130 15.34 -5.37 -2.44
C ASN A 130 15.30 -5.05 -0.94
N ARG A 131 15.21 -6.08 -0.10
CA ARG A 131 15.15 -5.99 1.37
C ARG A 131 16.47 -6.45 2.00
N ASN A 132 17.58 -5.95 1.47
CA ASN A 132 18.90 -6.25 2.03
C ASN A 132 19.11 -5.53 3.37
N ALA A 133 20.17 -5.90 4.09
CA ALA A 133 20.47 -5.36 5.42
C ALA A 133 20.69 -3.84 5.42
N GLU A 134 21.22 -3.25 4.33
CA GLU A 134 21.43 -1.81 4.21
C GLU A 134 20.08 -1.08 4.11
N THR A 135 19.22 -1.49 3.17
CA THR A 135 17.87 -0.91 3.00
C THR A 135 17.05 -1.01 4.29
N LEU A 136 17.07 -2.18 4.93
CA LEU A 136 16.35 -2.40 6.18
C LEU A 136 16.96 -1.61 7.35
N GLY A 137 18.28 -1.46 7.39
CA GLY A 137 18.96 -0.64 8.41
C GLY A 137 18.59 0.84 8.32
N VAL A 138 18.57 1.41 7.11
CA VAL A 138 18.16 2.81 6.90
C VAL A 138 16.67 2.99 7.23
N LEU A 139 15.81 2.04 6.85
CA LEU A 139 14.41 2.06 7.25
C LEU A 139 14.27 2.01 8.78
N GLN A 140 14.97 1.11 9.46
CA GLN A 140 14.92 0.97 10.92
C GLN A 140 15.34 2.27 11.63
N GLU A 141 16.42 2.90 11.19
CA GLU A 141 16.86 4.20 11.72
C GLU A 141 15.78 5.26 11.52
N TRP A 142 15.21 5.34 10.32
CA TRP A 142 14.11 6.27 10.04
C TRP A 142 12.88 5.99 10.90
N VAL A 143 12.48 4.73 11.06
CA VAL A 143 11.36 4.31 11.93
C VAL A 143 11.61 4.77 13.37
N GLY A 144 12.81 4.52 13.91
CA GLY A 144 13.20 4.99 15.25
C GLY A 144 13.11 6.51 15.41
N ASN A 145 13.33 7.26 14.33
CA ASN A 145 13.25 8.72 14.32
C ASN A 145 11.82 9.27 14.15
N VAL A 146 10.84 8.46 13.71
CA VAL A 146 9.46 8.93 13.50
C VAL A 146 8.48 8.46 14.58
N ILE A 147 8.75 7.32 15.23
CA ILE A 147 7.91 6.82 16.32
C ILE A 147 7.79 7.87 17.44
N GLY A 148 6.58 8.03 17.98
CA GLY A 148 6.27 8.95 19.06
C GLY A 148 6.17 10.42 18.63
N LYS A 149 6.40 10.75 17.36
CA LYS A 149 6.08 12.09 16.86
C LYS A 149 4.57 12.28 16.89
N PRO A 150 4.07 13.41 17.44
CA PRO A 150 2.66 13.69 17.44
C PRO A 150 2.17 13.86 16.00
N TYR A 151 0.88 13.67 15.84
CA TYR A 151 0.15 13.69 14.57
C TYR A 151 0.28 15.03 13.78
N ASN A 152 0.95 16.07 14.32
CA ASN A 152 1.01 17.43 13.76
C ASN A 152 2.43 17.99 13.51
N ILE A 153 3.42 17.17 13.12
CA ILE A 153 4.77 17.66 12.75
C ILE A 153 5.09 17.19 11.32
N SER A 154 4.79 17.92 10.24
CA SER A 154 5.31 19.26 9.92
C SER A 154 4.40 20.01 8.94
N VAL A 155 3.54 20.91 9.41
CA VAL A 155 2.94 21.98 8.57
C VAL A 155 3.90 23.17 8.40
N GLY A 156 5.07 23.13 9.07
CA GLY A 156 6.15 24.11 8.93
C GLY A 156 6.93 24.02 7.62
N LYS A 157 6.24 23.92 6.48
CA LYS A 157 6.73 24.22 5.12
C LYS A 157 5.64 24.16 4.03
N LEU A 158 4.35 24.16 4.39
CA LEU A 158 3.28 24.12 3.39
C LEU A 158 2.75 25.54 3.10
N ASN A 159 3.54 26.29 2.34
CA ASN A 159 3.07 27.47 1.63
C ASN A 159 2.45 27.01 0.29
N HIS A 160 1.40 26.19 0.34
CA HIS A 160 0.59 25.85 -0.83
C HIS A 160 -0.83 26.36 -0.65
N ARG A 161 -1.08 27.46 -1.36
CA ARG A 161 -2.41 28.02 -1.63
C ARG A 161 -3.29 26.94 -2.27
N GLY A 162 -4.45 26.74 -1.66
CA GLY A 162 -5.68 26.33 -2.36
C GLY A 162 -5.96 24.83 -2.35
N SER A 163 -6.65 24.35 -1.32
CA SER A 163 -7.87 23.56 -1.50
C SER A 163 -8.66 23.52 -0.19
N THR A 164 -9.96 23.43 -0.34
CA THR A 164 -11.03 23.60 0.63
C THR A 164 -11.07 22.53 1.73
N GLY A 165 -11.32 23.00 2.95
CA GLY A 165 -11.73 22.30 4.17
C GLY A 165 -11.97 20.80 4.11
N GLY A 166 -11.01 20.06 4.65
CA GLY A 166 -11.13 18.72 5.19
C GLY A 166 -10.03 18.60 6.24
N ASP A 167 -10.39 18.32 7.49
CA ASP A 167 -9.50 18.42 8.64
C ASP A 167 -8.22 17.57 8.45
N GLN A 168 -7.13 18.05 9.04
CA GLN A 168 -5.73 17.68 8.77
C GLN A 168 -5.37 16.22 9.17
N GLU A 169 -6.37 15.38 9.43
CA GLU A 169 -6.29 14.08 10.12
C GLU A 169 -6.05 12.86 9.23
N ASP A 170 -6.02 13.02 7.90
CA ASP A 170 -5.90 11.87 6.97
C ASP A 170 -4.67 11.91 6.06
N PHE A 171 -3.98 13.04 6.02
CA PHE A 171 -2.84 13.23 5.11
C PHE A 171 -1.53 12.68 5.66
N PHE A 172 -1.43 12.50 6.98
CA PHE A 172 -0.18 12.09 7.59
C PHE A 172 0.11 10.61 7.36
N CYS A 173 -0.90 9.72 7.41
CA CYS A 173 -0.67 8.29 7.29
C CYS A 173 -0.10 7.91 5.92
N SER A 174 -0.64 8.49 4.84
CA SER A 174 -0.12 8.30 3.48
C SER A 174 1.22 8.99 3.25
N GLN A 175 1.45 10.15 3.85
CA GLN A 175 2.76 10.81 3.82
C GLN A 175 3.83 9.97 4.53
N LEU A 176 3.52 9.40 5.69
CA LEU A 176 4.40 8.53 6.46
C LEU A 176 4.81 7.31 5.62
N VAL A 177 3.83 6.64 4.99
CA VAL A 177 4.07 5.48 4.13
C VAL A 177 4.86 5.87 2.88
N ALA A 178 4.53 6.99 2.24
CA ALA A 178 5.28 7.49 1.08
C ALA A 178 6.75 7.81 1.43
N GLU A 179 7.00 8.47 2.56
CA GLU A 179 8.37 8.74 3.03
C GLU A 179 9.11 7.44 3.36
N ALA A 180 8.49 6.48 4.03
CA ALA A 180 9.11 5.19 4.31
C ALA A 180 9.53 4.47 3.01
N LEU A 181 8.66 4.46 2.00
CA LEU A 181 8.96 3.85 0.71
C LEU A 181 10.04 4.63 -0.07
N LYS A 182 10.14 5.95 0.09
CA LYS A 182 11.27 6.74 -0.43
C LYS A 182 12.58 6.47 0.31
N VAL A 183 12.51 6.23 1.63
CA VAL A 183 13.67 5.82 2.44
C VAL A 183 14.18 4.46 1.99
N MET A 184 13.28 3.52 1.71
CA MET A 184 13.63 2.21 1.14
C MET A 184 14.09 2.28 -0.33
N GLY A 185 14.01 3.45 -0.96
CA GLY A 185 14.33 3.62 -2.38
C GLY A 185 13.34 2.98 -3.33
N VAL A 186 12.11 2.65 -2.89
CA VAL A 186 11.03 2.11 -3.74
C VAL A 186 10.42 3.21 -4.61
N ILE A 187 10.09 4.35 -3.98
CA ILE A 187 9.58 5.53 -4.68
C ILE A 187 10.76 6.48 -4.92
N PRO A 188 10.99 6.96 -6.15
CA PRO A 188 12.08 7.88 -6.44
C PRO A 188 11.90 9.20 -5.68
N ARG A 189 12.99 9.73 -5.14
CA ARG A 189 13.01 11.06 -4.52
C ARG A 189 12.95 12.14 -5.61
N GLY A 190 12.23 13.23 -5.33
CA GLY A 190 12.22 14.44 -6.16
C GLY A 190 11.17 14.52 -7.26
N GLN A 191 10.39 13.46 -7.53
CA GLN A 191 9.32 13.50 -8.54
C GLN A 191 7.97 13.97 -7.99
N ARG A 192 7.56 13.44 -6.84
CA ARG A 192 6.30 13.76 -6.16
C ARG A 192 6.56 13.91 -4.67
N ASP A 193 6.01 14.94 -4.04
CA ASP A 193 6.12 15.12 -2.59
C ASP A 193 5.31 14.05 -1.85
N SER A 194 5.73 13.64 -0.66
CA SER A 194 5.02 12.61 0.10
C SER A 194 3.64 13.08 0.57
N ALA A 195 3.48 14.38 0.83
CA ALA A 195 2.21 14.99 1.17
C ALA A 195 1.20 14.98 0.01
N GLU A 196 1.65 14.72 -1.23
CA GLU A 196 0.74 14.57 -2.35
C GLU A 196 0.09 13.18 -2.42
N PHE A 197 0.60 12.19 -1.69
CA PHE A 197 0.03 10.84 -1.66
C PHE A 197 -1.17 10.79 -0.73
N TRP A 198 -2.20 10.10 -1.17
CA TRP A 198 -3.39 9.78 -0.40
C TRP A 198 -3.40 8.29 -0.05
N PRO A 199 -4.12 7.84 0.99
CA PRO A 199 -4.22 6.43 1.33
C PRO A 199 -4.57 5.55 0.12
N ASP A 200 -5.57 5.95 -0.65
CA ASP A 200 -5.98 5.22 -1.86
C ASP A 200 -4.95 5.29 -3.00
N SER A 201 -3.97 6.22 -2.98
CA SER A 201 -2.91 6.26 -4.01
C SER A 201 -2.11 4.95 -4.09
N PHE A 202 -2.06 4.18 -3.00
CA PHE A 202 -1.35 2.91 -2.92
C PHE A 202 -2.18 1.71 -3.41
N SER A 203 -3.49 1.89 -3.63
CA SER A 203 -4.41 0.86 -4.13
C SER A 203 -4.07 0.40 -5.55
N ALA A 204 -4.28 -0.88 -5.85
CA ALA A 204 -4.23 -1.45 -7.20
C ALA A 204 -5.16 -0.74 -8.20
N LYS A 205 -6.23 -0.14 -7.70
CA LYS A 205 -7.25 0.54 -8.50
C LYS A 205 -6.90 2.00 -8.80
N SER A 206 -5.91 2.54 -8.12
CA SER A 206 -5.40 3.89 -8.38
C SER A 206 -4.42 3.91 -9.55
N PRO A 207 -4.16 5.09 -10.15
CA PRO A 207 -3.08 5.25 -11.10
C PRO A 207 -1.76 4.70 -10.53
N PRO A 208 -0.99 3.91 -11.32
CA PRO A 208 0.25 3.31 -10.83
C PRO A 208 1.21 4.35 -10.26
N ILE A 209 1.80 4.05 -9.11
CA ILE A 209 2.89 4.83 -8.53
C ILE A 209 4.17 4.49 -9.30
N GLU A 210 4.87 5.51 -9.79
CA GLU A 210 6.20 5.35 -10.37
C GLU A 210 7.18 4.85 -9.30
N CYS A 211 7.90 3.78 -9.62
CA CYS A 211 8.88 3.15 -8.75
C CYS A 211 10.28 3.29 -9.35
N THR A 212 11.30 3.21 -8.51
CA THR A 212 12.69 3.05 -8.98
C THR A 212 12.84 1.74 -9.76
N PRO A 213 13.90 1.60 -10.58
CA PRO A 213 14.19 0.35 -11.27
C PRO A 213 14.20 -0.83 -10.29
N ASP A 214 13.67 -1.98 -10.74
CA ASP A 214 13.53 -3.23 -9.97
C ASP A 214 12.55 -3.20 -8.78
N CYS A 215 11.89 -2.06 -8.55
CA CYS A 215 10.81 -1.96 -7.59
C CYS A 215 9.43 -1.92 -8.27
N SER A 216 8.42 -2.50 -7.64
CA SER A 216 7.04 -2.41 -8.11
C SER A 216 6.04 -2.68 -6.98
N PHE A 217 4.80 -2.25 -7.19
CA PHE A 217 3.66 -2.76 -6.43
C PHE A 217 3.05 -3.93 -7.22
N ASP A 218 2.65 -5.00 -6.54
CA ASP A 218 1.95 -6.12 -7.18
C ASP A 218 0.68 -5.63 -7.92
N PRO A 219 0.08 -6.40 -8.85
CA PRO A 219 -1.07 -5.90 -9.61
C PRO A 219 -2.39 -5.86 -8.82
N GLU A 220 -2.45 -6.44 -7.62
CA GLU A 220 -3.70 -6.64 -6.87
C GLU A 220 -3.62 -6.14 -5.42
N ASP A 221 -4.78 -5.80 -4.85
CA ASP A 221 -4.96 -5.66 -3.41
C ASP A 221 -5.47 -7.01 -2.88
N LEU A 222 -4.79 -7.58 -1.90
CA LEU A 222 -5.21 -8.83 -1.27
C LEU A 222 -6.12 -8.50 -0.08
N THR A 223 -7.43 -8.56 -0.28
CA THR A 223 -8.41 -8.29 0.79
C THR A 223 -8.29 -9.36 1.87
N ILE A 224 -8.12 -8.93 3.13
CA ILE A 224 -8.05 -9.81 4.29
C ILE A 224 -9.49 -10.14 4.71
N ASP A 225 -9.84 -11.41 4.63
CA ASP A 225 -11.17 -11.90 4.95
C ASP A 225 -11.14 -12.69 6.26
N PHE A 226 -11.64 -12.07 7.32
CA PHE A 226 -11.66 -12.62 8.68
C PHE A 226 -12.67 -13.76 8.83
N ASP A 227 -13.68 -13.86 7.94
CA ASP A 227 -14.67 -14.94 7.95
C ASP A 227 -14.08 -16.25 7.41
N LEU A 228 -12.93 -16.19 6.73
CA LEU A 228 -12.18 -17.36 6.25
C LEU A 228 -11.25 -17.96 7.31
N SER A 229 -11.10 -17.31 8.48
CA SER A 229 -10.27 -17.84 9.56
C SER A 229 -10.86 -19.14 10.11
N LYS A 230 -10.01 -20.13 10.39
CA LYS A 230 -10.45 -21.36 11.05
C LYS A 230 -10.68 -21.02 12.52
N GLY A 231 -11.95 -21.09 12.96
CA GLY A 231 -12.37 -20.72 14.31
C GLY A 231 -11.39 -21.17 15.38
N THR A 232 -10.62 -20.22 15.90
CA THR A 232 -9.70 -20.43 17.03
C THR A 232 -10.05 -19.37 18.07
N THR A 233 -10.81 -19.83 19.05
CA THR A 233 -11.10 -19.28 20.39
C THR A 233 -10.54 -17.90 20.77
N ASP A 234 -11.46 -17.06 21.22
CA ASP A 234 -11.24 -15.75 21.83
C ASP A 234 -10.09 -15.75 22.86
N ALA A 235 -9.00 -15.05 22.53
CA ALA A 235 -7.98 -14.71 23.50
C ALA A 235 -8.49 -13.61 24.43
N LYS A 236 -8.26 -13.77 25.74
CA LYS A 236 -8.63 -12.79 26.77
C LYS A 236 -8.01 -11.43 26.45
N ALA A 237 -8.86 -10.42 26.35
CA ALA A 237 -8.46 -9.02 26.30
C ALA A 237 -7.56 -8.67 27.49
N SER A 238 -6.33 -8.23 27.21
CA SER A 238 -5.57 -7.42 28.17
C SER A 238 -6.16 -6.01 28.18
N ALA A 239 -6.01 -5.30 29.30
CA ALA A 239 -6.44 -3.90 29.42
C ALA A 239 -5.67 -3.04 28.40
N GLY A 240 -6.28 -2.82 27.23
CA GLY A 240 -5.66 -2.17 26.08
C GLY A 240 -5.92 -0.67 26.04
N GLN A 241 -4.94 0.07 25.51
CA GLN A 241 -5.12 1.44 25.01
C GLN A 241 -6.32 1.52 24.07
N GLN A 242 -7.13 2.55 24.26
CA GLN A 242 -8.31 2.80 23.44
C GLN A 242 -7.88 3.33 22.07
N ARG A 243 -7.80 2.45 21.07
CA ARG A 243 -7.80 2.89 19.67
C ARG A 243 -9.20 3.30 19.26
N ASP A 244 -9.26 4.42 18.56
CA ASP A 244 -10.49 4.99 18.07
C ASP A 244 -10.39 5.13 16.54
N ALA A 245 -11.02 4.21 15.80
CA ALA A 245 -11.13 4.28 14.34
C ALA A 245 -12.09 5.38 13.85
N THR A 246 -12.71 6.08 14.80
CA THR A 246 -13.67 7.16 14.59
C THR A 246 -13.12 8.52 15.00
N VAL A 247 -11.82 8.70 15.26
CA VAL A 247 -11.18 10.04 15.14
C VAL A 247 -10.65 10.28 13.72
N SER A 248 -11.27 9.59 12.77
CA SER A 248 -11.67 10.20 11.52
C SER A 248 -13.13 10.69 11.63
N LEU A 249 -13.61 11.19 12.78
CA LEU A 249 -14.92 11.83 12.92
C LEU A 249 -14.83 13.00 13.91
N TRP A 250 -14.95 14.20 13.36
CA TRP A 250 -16.09 15.01 13.77
C TRP A 250 -17.31 14.69 12.90
#